data_AF-A0A0E3RJI5-F1
#
_entry.id   AF-A0A0E3RJI5-F1
#
_cell.length_a   1.000
_cell.length_b   1.000
_cell.length_c   1.000
_cell.angle_alpha   90.00
_cell.angle_beta   90.00
_cell.angle_gamma   90.00
#
_symmetry.space_group_name_H-M   'P 1'
#
loop_
_entity.id
_entity.type
_entity.pdbx_description
1 polymer ?
#
loop_
_entity_poly.entity_id
_entity_poly.type
_entity_poly.pdbx_seq_one_letter_code
_entity_poly.pdbx_strand_id
1 'polypeptide(L)'
;MASELHVKAGESIQGVVDKALPGDTIFIEPGEFNESILINKENLTIKSSSGNPDNTIIKGINAESYVFEITAIGVNISGFSITEGRCGVFLNRVDNCTVNDNKISNLEAGIYLFESSNNLLSNNMVYSNLDCGIKLLSSPDNVIYRNYFNNTNNARDNKFNTWNDSRGNYWSDYEGSDENGDGIGDSAYAVNPEAGSMDYMPLMEYLHSSPVLPTARFTSDITEGFAPLSVRFKDFSENATSRLWMFGDGNTSDSPSPLHTFFNEGEYIVSLIVSNENDSDSASVTIRALNASRQSDPVLPEAKLISNATGGRVPLVIKFVDLSRNADCITWSFGDGKKSCCPEPEHTFCCPGNYTVSLVAGNENGTSTTCIAISVLKNETDMNTKENLEGEEASGTENKGLIGCITRYIGGTSDEVQDDNEVQDESIDAEATGNSEPENESKRIIQGIIHKGELESIKSSVVSTKDSVVSAVSSKVHTETGISLENGTLRVQKSIEGFIDNHAPESSKNSLPEMKKRIAPWVPSFLGLAGVAFMVSMLKRGRRSRK
;
A
#
# COMPACT_ATOMS: atom_id res chain seq x y z
N MET A 1 -15.45 -22.61 22.67
CA MET A 1 -14.22 -22.38 21.90
C MET A 1 -13.67 -21.06 22.38
N ALA A 2 -12.36 -20.97 22.63
CA ALA A 2 -11.72 -19.69 22.91
C ALA A 2 -11.99 -18.75 21.74
N SER A 3 -12.45 -17.54 22.03
CA SER A 3 -12.74 -16.51 21.04
C SER A 3 -11.68 -15.43 21.09
N GLU A 4 -11.43 -14.82 19.93
CA GLU A 4 -10.59 -13.63 19.82
C GLU A 4 -11.48 -12.39 19.92
N LEU A 5 -11.17 -11.52 20.88
CA LEU A 5 -11.87 -10.28 21.13
C LEU A 5 -10.89 -9.13 20.86
N HIS A 6 -11.37 -8.05 20.24
CA HIS A 6 -10.56 -6.89 19.93
C HIS A 6 -11.08 -5.65 20.67
N VAL A 7 -10.16 -4.84 21.18
CA VAL A 7 -10.45 -3.56 21.83
C VAL A 7 -9.78 -2.46 21.01
N LYS A 8 -10.60 -1.56 20.45
CA LYS A 8 -10.10 -0.41 19.69
C LYS A 8 -9.81 0.78 20.59
N ALA A 9 -9.02 1.73 20.08
CA ALA A 9 -8.82 3.00 20.77
C ALA A 9 -10.17 3.70 21.06
N GLY A 10 -10.41 4.01 22.33
CA GLY A 10 -11.65 4.64 22.83
C GLY A 10 -12.72 3.65 23.31
N GLU A 11 -12.54 2.34 23.11
CA GLU A 11 -13.33 1.31 23.78
C GLU A 11 -12.79 1.01 25.18
N SER A 12 -13.65 0.52 26.08
CA SER A 12 -13.26 0.13 27.43
C SER A 12 -12.71 -1.30 27.41
N ILE A 13 -11.48 -1.46 27.90
CA ILE A 13 -10.85 -2.77 28.07
C ILE A 13 -11.61 -3.54 29.14
N GLN A 14 -11.99 -2.89 30.24
CA GLN A 14 -12.79 -3.53 31.29
C GLN A 14 -14.12 -4.04 30.74
N GLY A 15 -14.79 -3.27 29.89
CA GLY A 15 -16.06 -3.66 29.29
C GLY A 15 -15.96 -4.90 28.39
N VAL A 16 -14.79 -5.18 27.82
CA VAL A 16 -14.52 -6.42 27.05
C VAL A 16 -14.13 -7.56 28.00
N VAL A 17 -13.30 -7.31 29.01
CA VAL A 17 -12.99 -8.27 30.07
C VAL A 17 -14.27 -8.78 30.74
N ASP A 18 -15.23 -7.89 31.03
CA ASP A 18 -16.53 -8.19 31.64
C ASP A 18 -17.42 -9.08 30.76
N LYS A 19 -17.18 -9.13 29.44
CA LYS A 19 -17.93 -9.97 28.49
C LYS A 19 -17.20 -11.26 28.10
N ALA A 20 -15.88 -11.29 28.26
CA ALA A 20 -15.05 -12.44 27.90
C ALA A 20 -15.45 -13.73 28.63
N LEU A 21 -15.14 -14.88 28.06
CA LEU A 21 -15.29 -16.19 28.68
C LEU A 21 -13.91 -16.75 29.06
N PRO A 22 -13.82 -17.69 30.02
CA PRO A 22 -12.55 -18.31 30.34
C PRO A 22 -11.86 -18.93 29.11
N GLY A 23 -10.57 -18.63 28.95
CA GLY A 23 -9.78 -19.06 27.79
C GLY A 23 -9.78 -18.10 26.60
N ASP A 24 -10.59 -17.03 26.62
CA ASP A 24 -10.59 -16.04 25.53
C ASP A 24 -9.27 -15.25 25.45
N THR A 25 -8.95 -14.82 24.24
CA THR A 25 -7.83 -13.92 23.97
C THR A 25 -8.35 -12.54 23.60
N ILE A 26 -7.92 -11.52 24.34
CA ILE A 26 -8.27 -10.11 24.15
C ILE A 26 -7.05 -9.38 23.56
N PHE A 27 -7.20 -8.93 22.32
CA PHE A 27 -6.24 -8.11 21.61
C PHE A 27 -6.59 -6.63 21.79
N ILE A 28 -5.62 -5.85 22.25
CA ILE A 28 -5.77 -4.40 22.41
C ILE A 28 -5.03 -3.70 21.27
N GLU A 29 -5.73 -2.89 20.49
CA GLU A 29 -5.15 -2.10 19.40
C GLU A 29 -4.20 -1.02 19.94
N PRO A 30 -3.17 -0.61 19.17
CA PRO A 30 -2.32 0.52 19.53
C PRO A 30 -3.12 1.76 19.91
N GLY A 31 -2.71 2.40 21.00
CA GLY A 31 -3.42 3.55 21.55
C GLY A 31 -3.06 3.83 22.99
N GLU A 32 -3.66 4.90 23.51
CA GLU A 32 -3.58 5.28 24.92
C GLU A 32 -4.93 5.03 25.60
N PHE A 33 -4.89 4.26 26.68
CA PHE A 33 -6.04 3.89 27.49
C PHE A 33 -5.84 4.42 28.90
N ASN A 34 -6.88 4.99 29.49
CA ASN A 34 -6.87 5.48 30.86
C ASN A 34 -7.92 4.71 31.66
N GLU A 35 -7.50 3.60 32.26
CA GLU A 35 -8.39 2.61 32.86
C GLU A 35 -7.68 1.80 33.93
N SER A 36 -8.46 1.28 34.89
CA SER A 36 -8.00 0.33 35.90
C SER A 36 -8.76 -0.97 35.67
N ILE A 37 -8.03 -2.03 35.37
CA ILE A 37 -8.58 -3.25 34.78
C ILE A 37 -8.55 -4.36 35.82
N LEU A 38 -9.74 -4.79 36.24
CA LEU A 38 -9.95 -5.95 37.11
C LEU A 38 -10.19 -7.19 36.25
N ILE A 39 -9.27 -8.15 36.36
CA ILE A 39 -9.32 -9.44 35.67
C ILE A 39 -9.70 -10.51 36.69
N ASN A 40 -10.97 -10.89 36.67
CA ASN A 40 -11.57 -11.86 37.58
C ASN A 40 -12.08 -13.13 36.88
N LYS A 41 -11.63 -13.36 35.64
CA LYS A 41 -11.96 -14.54 34.84
C LYS A 41 -10.70 -15.35 34.54
N GLU A 42 -10.84 -16.66 34.69
CA GLU A 42 -9.72 -17.59 34.57
C GLU A 42 -9.23 -17.73 33.13
N ASN A 43 -7.94 -18.01 32.98
CA ASN A 43 -7.31 -18.37 31.70
C ASN A 43 -7.48 -17.32 30.58
N LEU A 44 -7.69 -16.05 30.94
CA LEU A 44 -7.72 -14.98 29.94
C LEU A 44 -6.31 -14.65 29.46
N THR A 45 -6.15 -14.48 28.15
CA THR A 45 -4.95 -13.86 27.58
C THR A 45 -5.28 -12.46 27.13
N ILE A 46 -4.57 -11.46 27.65
CA ILE A 46 -4.75 -10.05 27.32
C ILE A 46 -3.42 -9.55 26.77
N LYS A 47 -3.39 -9.14 25.50
CA LYS A 47 -2.14 -8.71 24.87
C LYS A 47 -2.32 -7.54 23.92
N SER A 48 -1.28 -6.72 23.77
CA SER A 48 -1.24 -5.76 22.67
C SER A 48 -1.25 -6.51 21.35
N SER A 49 -2.09 -6.08 20.43
CA SER A 49 -2.07 -6.57 19.05
C SER A 49 -0.70 -6.34 18.42
N SER A 50 -0.15 -5.13 18.53
CA SER A 50 1.14 -4.80 17.90
C SER A 50 2.37 -5.51 18.47
N GLY A 51 2.24 -6.27 19.56
CA GLY A 51 3.34 -6.88 20.30
C GLY A 51 4.34 -5.91 20.95
N ASN A 52 4.43 -4.67 20.50
CA ASN A 52 5.36 -3.65 21.00
C ASN A 52 4.73 -2.82 22.14
N PRO A 53 5.28 -2.88 23.37
CA PRO A 53 4.82 -2.08 24.51
C PRO A 53 4.68 -0.59 24.24
N ASP A 54 5.54 -0.01 23.39
CA ASP A 54 5.53 1.43 23.13
C ASP A 54 4.28 1.91 22.37
N ASN A 55 3.56 0.98 21.73
CA ASN A 55 2.39 1.30 20.93
C ASN A 55 1.07 1.23 21.72
N THR A 56 1.03 0.51 22.84
CA THR A 56 -0.19 0.27 23.63
C THR A 56 0.03 0.69 25.08
N ILE A 57 -0.40 1.91 25.39
CA ILE A 57 -0.14 2.56 26.67
C ILE A 57 -1.39 2.44 27.54
N ILE A 58 -1.26 1.82 28.71
CA ILE A 58 -2.33 1.72 29.71
C ILE A 58 -1.93 2.56 30.93
N LYS A 59 -2.72 3.59 31.19
CA LYS A 59 -2.57 4.50 32.32
C LYS A 59 -3.61 4.19 33.38
N GLY A 60 -3.21 4.16 34.63
CA GLY A 60 -4.17 4.07 35.73
C GLY A 60 -5.01 5.36 35.84
N ILE A 61 -6.26 5.19 36.26
CA ILE A 61 -7.23 6.29 36.36
C ILE A 61 -6.76 7.40 37.32
N ASN A 62 -6.01 7.02 38.35
CA ASN A 62 -5.47 7.93 39.36
C ASN A 62 -4.28 7.29 40.09
N ALA A 63 -3.61 8.07 40.94
CA ALA A 63 -2.43 7.65 41.70
C ALA A 63 -2.66 6.48 42.68
N GLU A 64 -3.90 6.16 43.03
CA GLU A 64 -4.24 5.04 43.93
C GLU A 64 -4.62 3.77 43.17
N SER A 65 -4.68 3.83 41.84
CA SER A 65 -5.17 2.75 41.00
C SER A 65 -4.17 1.60 40.84
N TYR A 66 -4.68 0.38 40.83
CA TYR A 66 -3.98 -0.75 40.23
C TYR A 66 -4.34 -0.78 38.75
N VAL A 67 -3.36 -0.64 37.86
CA VAL A 67 -3.64 -0.56 36.42
C VAL A 67 -4.17 -1.90 35.91
N PHE A 68 -3.51 -2.99 36.30
CA PHE A 68 -4.03 -4.34 36.20
C PHE A 68 -4.14 -4.97 37.59
N GLU A 69 -5.34 -5.36 37.99
CA GLU A 69 -5.60 -6.18 39.18
C GLU A 69 -6.08 -7.56 38.74
N ILE A 70 -5.27 -8.58 39.01
CA ILE A 70 -5.53 -9.96 38.63
C ILE A 70 -5.98 -10.72 39.88
N THR A 71 -7.21 -11.25 39.82
CA THR A 71 -7.87 -12.01 40.89
C THR A 71 -8.33 -13.39 40.43
N ALA A 72 -7.95 -13.79 39.21
CA ALA A 72 -8.21 -15.12 38.66
C ALA A 72 -6.94 -15.81 38.19
N ILE A 73 -6.96 -17.14 38.21
CA ILE A 73 -5.83 -18.00 37.84
C ILE A 73 -5.61 -18.05 36.32
N GLY A 74 -4.39 -18.39 35.91
CA GLY A 74 -4.10 -18.68 34.49
C GLY A 74 -4.08 -17.46 33.56
N VAL A 75 -4.09 -16.24 34.11
CA VAL A 75 -4.17 -15.02 33.32
C VAL A 75 -2.81 -14.68 32.71
N ASN A 76 -2.78 -14.36 31.42
CA ASN A 76 -1.58 -13.93 30.70
C ASN A 76 -1.71 -12.46 30.27
N ILE A 77 -0.71 -11.64 30.59
CA ILE A 77 -0.65 -10.21 30.23
C ILE A 77 0.66 -9.89 29.50
N SER A 78 0.57 -9.33 28.29
CA SER A 78 1.77 -8.97 27.52
C SER A 78 1.68 -7.81 26.55
N GLY A 79 2.82 -7.18 26.28
CA GLY A 79 2.99 -6.19 25.22
C GLY A 79 2.48 -4.78 25.57
N PHE A 80 2.41 -4.42 26.85
CA PHE A 80 1.89 -3.11 27.28
C PHE A 80 2.93 -2.17 27.86
N SER A 81 2.76 -0.88 27.64
CA SER A 81 3.39 0.18 28.43
C SER A 81 2.42 0.61 29.54
N ILE A 82 2.74 0.25 30.78
CA ILE A 82 1.91 0.42 31.97
C ILE A 82 2.50 1.55 32.83
N THR A 83 1.72 2.59 33.10
CA THR A 83 2.20 3.78 33.80
C THR A 83 1.10 4.47 34.60
N GLU A 84 1.48 5.46 35.42
CA GLU A 84 0.57 6.38 36.12
C GLU A 84 -0.46 5.67 37.01
N GLY A 85 -0.08 5.40 38.27
CA GLY A 85 -0.93 4.68 39.21
C GLY A 85 -0.16 4.22 40.45
N ARG A 86 -0.83 3.45 41.30
CA ARG A 86 -0.21 2.88 42.50
C ARG A 86 0.61 1.65 42.17
N CYS A 87 0.00 0.67 41.50
CA CYS A 87 0.69 -0.52 41.04
C CYS A 87 0.42 -0.76 39.56
N GLY A 88 1.44 -1.14 38.80
CA GLY A 88 1.28 -1.49 37.40
C GLY A 88 0.49 -2.79 37.26
N VAL A 89 1.06 -3.88 37.76
CA VAL A 89 0.41 -5.20 37.74
C VAL A 89 0.33 -5.77 39.15
N PHE A 90 -0.88 -6.03 39.64
CA PHE A 90 -1.14 -6.58 40.96
C PHE A 90 -1.75 -7.98 40.85
N LEU A 91 -1.01 -8.99 41.29
CA LEU A 91 -1.47 -10.38 41.43
C LEU A 91 -1.94 -10.58 42.87
N ASN A 92 -3.23 -10.83 43.03
CA ASN A 92 -3.88 -10.87 44.32
C ASN A 92 -4.51 -12.24 44.57
N ARG A 93 -3.82 -13.09 45.32
CA ARG A 93 -4.24 -14.45 45.66
C ARG A 93 -4.50 -15.32 44.43
N VAL A 94 -3.56 -15.28 43.48
CA VAL A 94 -3.66 -16.00 42.20
C VAL A 94 -2.45 -16.87 41.94
N ASP A 95 -2.67 -17.92 41.15
CA ASP A 95 -1.63 -18.83 40.71
C ASP A 95 -1.66 -19.03 39.19
N ASN A 96 -0.54 -19.50 38.65
CA ASN A 96 -0.38 -19.85 37.23
C ASN A 96 -0.59 -18.69 36.24
N CYS A 97 -0.40 -17.45 36.66
CA CYS A 97 -0.47 -16.30 35.77
C CYS A 97 0.90 -16.01 35.11
N THR A 98 0.87 -15.43 33.92
CA THR A 98 2.07 -14.99 33.20
C THR A 98 2.03 -13.48 32.98
N VAL A 99 3.11 -12.80 33.32
CA VAL A 99 3.31 -11.37 33.00
C VAL A 99 4.60 -11.27 32.21
N ASN A 100 4.51 -10.94 30.92
CA ASN A 100 5.70 -10.85 30.07
C ASN A 100 5.69 -9.72 29.05
N ASP A 101 6.88 -9.30 28.62
CA ASP A 101 7.06 -8.32 27.56
C ASP A 101 6.31 -7.00 27.81
N ASN A 102 6.27 -6.53 29.06
CA ASN A 102 5.67 -5.24 29.42
C ASN A 102 6.73 -4.21 29.81
N LYS A 103 6.45 -2.92 29.55
CA LYS A 103 7.20 -1.79 30.11
C LYS A 103 6.39 -1.19 31.25
N ILE A 104 6.90 -1.21 32.48
CA ILE A 104 6.17 -0.83 33.69
C ILE A 104 6.94 0.26 34.42
N SER A 105 6.41 1.49 34.44
CA SER A 105 7.16 2.63 34.96
C SER A 105 6.30 3.73 35.56
N ASN A 106 6.94 4.61 36.35
CA ASN A 106 6.32 5.79 36.97
C ASN A 106 5.13 5.46 37.89
N LEU A 107 5.20 4.35 38.62
CA LEU A 107 4.21 3.92 39.61
C LEU A 107 4.81 3.93 41.03
N GLU A 108 3.99 3.71 42.07
CA GLU A 108 4.53 3.43 43.42
C GLU A 108 5.25 2.06 43.41
N ALA A 109 4.57 1.00 42.99
CA ALA A 109 5.15 -0.32 42.76
C ALA A 109 4.99 -0.73 41.28
N GLY A 110 6.00 -1.37 40.70
CA GLY A 110 5.88 -1.89 39.34
C GLY A 110 4.95 -3.11 39.28
N ILE A 111 5.43 -4.23 39.85
CA ILE A 111 4.69 -5.49 39.93
C ILE A 111 4.55 -5.89 41.41
N TYR A 112 3.34 -6.24 41.85
CA TYR A 112 3.07 -6.66 43.21
C TYR A 112 2.37 -8.02 43.23
N LEU A 113 2.91 -8.97 43.98
CA LEU A 113 2.32 -10.27 44.26
C LEU A 113 1.95 -10.34 45.76
N PHE A 114 0.68 -10.65 46.03
CA PHE A 114 0.19 -10.90 47.37
C PHE A 114 -0.44 -12.29 47.45
N GLU A 115 0.10 -13.15 48.33
CA GLU A 115 -0.37 -14.52 48.51
C GLU A 115 -0.54 -15.29 47.19
N SER A 116 0.38 -15.07 46.24
CA SER A 116 0.28 -15.57 44.85
C SER A 116 1.50 -16.43 44.49
N SER A 117 1.28 -17.63 43.94
CA SER A 117 2.34 -18.63 43.74
C SER A 117 2.34 -19.19 42.32
N ASN A 118 3.43 -19.85 41.91
CA ASN A 118 3.51 -20.51 40.59
C ASN A 118 3.24 -19.56 39.39
N ASN A 119 3.56 -18.27 39.53
CA ASN A 119 3.43 -17.31 38.44
C ASN A 119 4.77 -17.15 37.70
N LEU A 120 4.69 -16.81 36.42
CA LEU A 120 5.84 -16.57 35.55
C LEU A 120 5.94 -15.08 35.21
N LEU A 121 7.07 -14.47 35.54
CA LEU A 121 7.37 -13.07 35.22
C LEU A 121 8.64 -13.01 34.38
N SER A 122 8.53 -12.67 33.10
CA SER A 122 9.70 -12.66 32.22
C SER A 122 9.71 -11.54 31.18
N ASN A 123 10.89 -11.08 30.77
CA ASN A 123 11.05 -10.06 29.72
C ASN A 123 10.34 -8.72 30.01
N ASN A 124 10.02 -8.41 31.27
CA ASN A 124 9.42 -7.12 31.62
C ASN A 124 10.53 -6.09 31.86
N MET A 125 10.32 -4.87 31.38
CA MET A 125 11.12 -3.71 31.74
C MET A 125 10.42 -2.93 32.84
N VAL A 126 10.88 -3.08 34.07
CA VAL A 126 10.30 -2.45 35.25
C VAL A 126 11.26 -1.38 35.77
N TYR A 127 10.94 -0.10 35.58
CA TYR A 127 11.87 0.99 35.85
C TYR A 127 11.19 2.27 36.35
N SER A 128 11.94 3.12 37.04
CA SER A 128 11.46 4.41 37.55
C SER A 128 10.22 4.31 38.46
N ASN A 129 10.06 3.20 39.19
CA ASN A 129 9.02 3.05 40.20
C ASN A 129 9.52 3.50 41.59
N LEU A 130 8.66 4.20 42.33
CA LEU A 130 9.05 4.98 43.49
C LEU A 130 9.41 4.13 44.72
N ASP A 131 8.62 3.11 45.03
CA ASP A 131 8.84 2.21 46.18
C ASP A 131 9.71 1.02 45.79
N CYS A 132 9.25 0.23 44.82
CA CYS A 132 10.03 -0.88 44.29
C CYS A 132 9.61 -1.33 42.88
N GLY A 133 10.51 -2.02 42.19
CA GLY A 133 10.23 -2.66 40.90
C GLY A 133 9.27 -3.83 41.07
N ILE A 134 9.67 -4.82 41.87
CA ILE A 134 8.83 -5.98 42.20
C ILE A 134 8.70 -6.16 43.71
N LYS A 135 7.48 -6.48 44.15
CA LYS A 135 7.14 -6.77 45.56
C LYS A 135 6.46 -8.12 45.67
N LEU A 136 6.99 -9.02 46.47
CA LEU A 136 6.41 -10.33 46.76
C LEU A 136 6.12 -10.45 48.25
N LEU A 137 4.83 -10.54 48.60
CA LEU A 137 4.37 -10.67 49.97
C LEU A 137 3.66 -12.01 50.13
N SER A 138 4.24 -12.91 50.92
CA SER A 138 3.72 -14.26 51.16
C SER A 138 3.48 -15.04 49.85
N SER A 139 4.33 -14.82 48.85
CA SER A 139 4.16 -15.28 47.47
C SER A 139 5.35 -16.16 47.07
N PRO A 140 5.33 -17.47 47.39
CA PRO A 140 6.42 -18.40 47.08
C PRO A 140 6.30 -18.97 45.66
N ASP A 141 7.34 -19.69 45.22
CA ASP A 141 7.33 -20.58 44.06
C ASP A 141 7.01 -19.89 42.72
N ASN A 142 7.29 -18.59 42.61
CA ASN A 142 7.24 -17.87 41.35
C ASN A 142 8.59 -17.97 40.62
N VAL A 143 8.53 -17.83 39.29
CA VAL A 143 9.70 -17.88 38.41
C VAL A 143 9.85 -16.51 37.75
N ILE A 144 10.98 -15.84 37.99
CA ILE A 144 11.25 -14.47 37.54
C ILE A 144 12.59 -14.42 36.81
N TYR A 145 12.60 -14.28 35.49
CA TYR A 145 13.85 -14.22 34.71
C TYR A 145 13.79 -13.26 33.52
N ARG A 146 14.96 -12.79 33.05
CA ARG A 146 15.11 -11.87 31.91
C ARG A 146 14.31 -10.57 32.05
N ASN A 147 14.03 -10.12 33.27
CA ASN A 147 13.45 -8.81 33.49
C ASN A 147 14.55 -7.76 33.62
N TYR A 148 14.21 -6.50 33.34
CA TYR A 148 15.04 -5.34 33.60
C TYR A 148 14.50 -4.60 34.82
N PHE A 149 15.28 -4.52 35.89
CA PHE A 149 14.94 -3.77 37.09
C PHE A 149 15.86 -2.55 37.25
N ASN A 150 15.26 -1.36 37.22
CA ASN A 150 15.94 -0.10 37.51
C ASN A 150 15.02 0.86 38.27
N ASN A 151 14.91 0.67 39.58
CA ASN A 151 13.95 1.36 40.43
C ASN A 151 14.63 1.88 41.71
N THR A 152 13.88 2.62 42.54
CA THR A 152 14.40 3.04 43.86
C THR A 152 14.87 1.85 44.68
N ASN A 153 14.09 0.76 44.65
CA ASN A 153 14.50 -0.54 45.14
C ASN A 153 14.08 -1.60 44.12
N ASN A 154 14.98 -2.47 43.68
CA ASN A 154 14.66 -3.34 42.55
C ASN A 154 13.67 -4.45 42.92
N ALA A 155 13.90 -5.15 44.04
CA ALA A 155 13.02 -6.22 44.49
C ALA A 155 12.81 -6.19 46.02
N ARG A 156 11.65 -6.67 46.46
CA ARG A 156 11.36 -7.04 47.85
C ARG A 156 10.69 -8.40 47.85
N ASP A 157 11.32 -9.36 48.50
CA ASP A 157 10.81 -10.72 48.63
C ASP A 157 10.90 -11.17 50.09
N ASN A 158 9.89 -11.90 50.56
CA ASN A 158 9.86 -12.49 51.89
C ASN A 158 9.63 -14.02 51.88
N LYS A 159 9.62 -14.63 50.70
CA LYS A 159 9.53 -16.08 50.49
C LYS A 159 10.64 -16.55 49.55
N PHE A 160 10.64 -17.84 49.22
CA PHE A 160 11.54 -18.40 48.24
C PHE A 160 10.91 -18.32 46.85
N ASN A 161 11.65 -17.76 45.90
CA ASN A 161 11.28 -17.68 44.49
C ASN A 161 12.51 -17.98 43.64
N THR A 162 12.27 -18.39 42.39
CA THR A 162 13.36 -18.68 41.44
C THR A 162 13.60 -17.46 40.57
N TRP A 163 14.81 -16.91 40.58
CA TRP A 163 15.16 -15.66 39.88
C TRP A 163 15.97 -15.84 38.59
N ASN A 164 16.05 -17.06 38.08
CA ASN A 164 16.72 -17.39 36.83
C ASN A 164 16.14 -18.67 36.24
N ASP A 165 16.35 -18.84 34.94
CA ASP A 165 16.24 -20.13 34.26
C ASP A 165 17.63 -20.42 33.64
N SER A 166 17.73 -20.40 32.31
CA SER A 166 18.96 -20.39 31.54
C SER A 166 19.72 -19.06 31.65
N ARG A 167 19.03 -18.01 32.10
CA ARG A 167 19.54 -16.65 32.35
C ARG A 167 18.71 -16.01 33.47
N GLY A 168 19.29 -15.07 34.20
CA GLY A 168 18.63 -14.29 35.25
C GLY A 168 18.09 -12.96 34.79
N ASN A 169 18.04 -11.99 35.70
CA ASN A 169 17.51 -10.65 35.48
C ASN A 169 18.64 -9.62 35.42
N TYR A 170 18.36 -8.48 34.78
CA TYR A 170 19.21 -7.30 34.87
C TYR A 170 18.82 -6.47 36.08
N TRP A 171 19.82 -6.05 36.85
CA TRP A 171 19.66 -5.26 38.07
C TRP A 171 20.51 -3.99 37.97
N SER A 172 19.89 -2.82 38.06
CA SER A 172 20.59 -1.53 37.92
C SER A 172 21.67 -1.28 38.98
N ASP A 173 21.60 -1.99 40.10
CA ASP A 173 22.47 -1.92 41.27
C ASP A 173 23.37 -3.16 41.41
N TYR A 174 23.43 -4.04 40.41
CA TYR A 174 24.35 -5.17 40.43
C TYR A 174 25.78 -4.70 40.14
N GLU A 175 26.68 -5.00 41.07
CA GLU A 175 28.09 -4.59 41.05
C GLU A 175 29.05 -5.75 40.74
N GLY A 176 28.53 -6.93 40.40
CA GLY A 176 29.37 -8.09 40.09
C GLY A 176 30.10 -7.96 38.76
N SER A 177 31.00 -8.92 38.51
CA SER A 177 31.81 -8.99 37.29
C SER A 177 31.35 -10.12 36.37
N ASP A 178 31.74 -10.01 35.10
CA ASP A 178 31.68 -11.07 34.10
C ASP A 178 33.10 -11.29 33.57
N GLU A 179 33.81 -12.23 34.17
CA GLU A 179 35.20 -12.56 33.86
C GLU A 179 35.32 -13.35 32.56
N ASN A 180 34.26 -14.09 32.20
CA ASN A 180 34.25 -15.00 31.06
C ASN A 180 33.75 -14.32 29.76
N GLY A 181 33.08 -13.17 29.87
CA GLY A 181 32.58 -12.34 28.78
C GLY A 181 31.31 -12.87 28.10
N ASP A 182 30.52 -13.72 28.75
CA ASP A 182 29.29 -14.30 28.20
C ASP A 182 28.03 -13.43 28.42
N GLY A 183 28.19 -12.30 29.12
CA GLY A 183 27.12 -11.36 29.45
C GLY A 183 26.32 -11.71 30.71
N ILE A 184 26.71 -12.76 31.44
CA ILE A 184 26.14 -13.20 32.71
C ILE A 184 27.15 -12.90 33.82
N GLY A 185 26.67 -12.32 34.91
CA GLY A 185 27.49 -12.05 36.08
C GLY A 185 27.88 -13.33 36.82
N ASP A 186 29.16 -13.42 37.21
CA ASP A 186 29.74 -14.58 37.89
C ASP A 186 29.37 -14.65 39.40
N SER A 187 28.75 -13.61 39.95
CA SER A 187 28.31 -13.55 41.33
C SER A 187 26.78 -13.46 41.44
N ALA A 188 26.19 -14.22 42.35
CA ALA A 188 24.74 -14.18 42.53
C ALA A 188 24.26 -12.84 43.10
N TYR A 189 23.16 -12.31 42.58
CA TYR A 189 22.45 -11.16 43.14
C TYR A 189 21.51 -11.63 44.27
N ALA A 190 21.66 -11.04 45.44
CA ALA A 190 20.92 -11.36 46.64
C ALA A 190 19.58 -10.62 46.71
N VAL A 191 18.47 -11.31 46.44
CA VAL A 191 17.13 -10.72 46.59
C VAL A 191 16.60 -10.89 48.02
N ASN A 192 16.59 -12.13 48.51
CA ASN A 192 16.29 -12.46 49.90
C ASN A 192 17.16 -13.65 50.36
N PRO A 193 18.37 -13.38 50.87
CA PRO A 193 19.31 -14.42 51.31
C PRO A 193 18.76 -15.34 52.39
N GLU A 194 17.91 -14.83 53.29
CA GLU A 194 17.36 -15.61 54.40
C GLU A 194 16.43 -16.73 53.91
N ALA A 195 15.69 -16.47 52.82
CA ALA A 195 14.86 -17.47 52.17
C ALA A 195 15.60 -18.29 51.11
N GLY A 196 16.87 -17.95 50.79
CA GLY A 196 17.60 -18.53 49.67
C GLY A 196 17.16 -18.02 48.30
N SER A 197 16.38 -16.93 48.26
CA SER A 197 15.86 -16.31 47.04
C SER A 197 16.98 -15.47 46.38
N MET A 198 17.69 -16.07 45.43
CA MET A 198 18.89 -15.51 44.81
C MET A 198 18.78 -15.60 43.28
N ASP A 199 19.27 -14.57 42.60
CA ASP A 199 19.53 -14.64 41.17
C ASP A 199 20.99 -15.08 40.93
N TYR A 200 21.18 -16.32 40.53
CA TYR A 200 22.48 -16.93 40.24
C TYR A 200 23.03 -16.61 38.86
N MET A 201 22.25 -15.98 37.99
CA MET A 201 22.66 -15.66 36.61
C MET A 201 22.31 -14.22 36.23
N PRO A 202 22.66 -13.20 37.05
CA PRO A 202 22.28 -11.83 36.77
C PRO A 202 22.87 -11.38 35.43
N LEU A 203 22.11 -10.60 34.67
CA LEU A 203 22.55 -10.11 33.37
C LEU A 203 23.44 -8.87 33.54
N MET A 204 24.59 -8.85 32.87
CA MET A 204 25.49 -7.67 32.85
C MET A 204 24.93 -6.52 32.02
N GLU A 205 24.23 -6.86 30.95
CA GLU A 205 23.58 -5.93 30.06
C GLU A 205 22.17 -6.43 29.73
N TYR A 206 21.25 -5.49 29.52
CA TYR A 206 19.90 -5.82 29.09
C TYR A 206 19.74 -5.49 27.61
N LEU A 207 19.62 -6.54 26.80
CA LEU A 207 19.30 -6.41 25.38
C LEU A 207 17.78 -6.48 25.22
N HIS A 208 17.14 -5.33 25.05
CA HIS A 208 15.74 -5.29 24.62
C HIS A 208 15.69 -5.36 23.09
N SER A 209 15.36 -6.53 22.54
CA SER A 209 14.99 -6.63 21.13
C SER A 209 13.50 -6.30 21.00
N SER A 210 13.16 -5.24 20.26
CA SER A 210 11.78 -4.99 19.88
C SER A 210 11.22 -6.21 19.14
N PRO A 211 9.97 -6.62 19.41
CA PRO A 211 9.38 -7.78 18.75
C PRO A 211 9.35 -7.54 17.24
N VAL A 212 9.81 -8.53 16.50
CA VAL A 212 9.87 -8.47 15.05
C VAL A 212 8.48 -8.87 14.53
N LEU A 213 7.74 -7.90 14.01
CA LEU A 213 6.41 -8.12 13.44
C LEU A 213 6.52 -8.74 12.04
N PRO A 214 5.56 -9.60 11.66
CA PRO A 214 5.48 -10.07 10.29
C PRO A 214 5.12 -8.90 9.38
N THR A 215 5.60 -8.92 8.14
CA THR A 215 5.22 -7.93 7.13
C THR A 215 4.66 -8.68 5.94
N ALA A 216 3.36 -8.52 5.69
CA ALA A 216 2.65 -9.14 4.59
C ALA A 216 3.03 -8.45 3.28
N ARG A 217 3.56 -9.21 2.33
CA ARG A 217 3.85 -8.69 0.99
C ARG A 217 3.77 -9.81 -0.02
N PHE A 218 3.08 -9.57 -1.12
CA PHE A 218 3.04 -10.53 -2.22
C PHE A 218 2.88 -9.85 -3.57
N THR A 219 3.03 -10.65 -4.63
CA THR A 219 2.75 -10.23 -6.01
C THR A 219 1.86 -11.25 -6.71
N SER A 220 1.08 -10.80 -7.69
CA SER A 220 0.47 -11.66 -8.72
C SER A 220 1.17 -11.44 -10.06
N ASP A 221 1.12 -12.45 -10.95
CA ASP A 221 1.64 -12.34 -12.32
C ASP A 221 0.75 -11.49 -13.23
N ILE A 222 -0.56 -11.53 -13.02
CA ILE A 222 -1.57 -10.70 -13.69
C ILE A 222 -2.62 -10.20 -12.69
N THR A 223 -3.29 -9.10 -13.03
CA THR A 223 -4.39 -8.52 -12.23
C THR A 223 -5.69 -8.41 -13.00
N GLU A 224 -5.67 -8.69 -14.31
CA GLU A 224 -6.85 -8.67 -15.18
C GLU A 224 -6.69 -9.70 -16.31
N GLY A 225 -7.80 -10.33 -16.70
CA GLY A 225 -7.86 -11.24 -17.84
C GLY A 225 -9.24 -11.88 -17.97
N PHE A 226 -9.43 -12.78 -18.93
CA PHE A 226 -10.73 -13.41 -19.17
C PHE A 226 -10.92 -14.68 -18.32
N ALA A 227 -12.15 -14.91 -17.85
CA ALA A 227 -12.53 -16.14 -17.16
C ALA A 227 -12.58 -17.34 -18.15
N PRO A 228 -12.07 -18.53 -17.79
CA PRO A 228 -11.38 -18.85 -16.53
C PRO A 228 -9.97 -18.25 -16.47
N LEU A 229 -9.69 -17.46 -15.42
CA LEU A 229 -8.45 -16.72 -15.25
C LEU A 229 -7.55 -17.41 -14.21
N SER A 230 -6.46 -18.03 -14.65
CA SER A 230 -5.45 -18.59 -13.74
C SER A 230 -4.40 -17.54 -13.38
N VAL A 231 -4.22 -17.28 -12.08
CA VAL A 231 -3.30 -16.29 -11.52
C VAL A 231 -2.33 -16.98 -10.58
N ARG A 232 -1.03 -16.69 -10.75
CA ARG A 232 0.03 -17.17 -9.87
C ARG A 232 0.38 -16.10 -8.86
N PHE A 233 0.32 -16.46 -7.59
CA PHE A 233 0.75 -15.60 -6.51
C PHE A 233 2.13 -16.02 -5.99
N LYS A 234 2.89 -15.04 -5.52
CA LYS A 234 4.18 -15.26 -4.88
C LYS A 234 4.29 -14.44 -3.61
N ASP A 235 4.48 -15.13 -2.50
CA ASP A 235 4.70 -14.56 -1.19
C ASP A 235 6.13 -14.00 -1.06
N PHE A 236 6.23 -12.75 -0.59
CA PHE A 236 7.45 -12.01 -0.27
C PHE A 236 7.41 -11.46 1.17
N SER A 237 6.58 -12.06 2.02
CA SER A 237 6.37 -11.64 3.40
C SER A 237 7.60 -11.93 4.24
N GLU A 238 7.84 -11.06 5.21
CA GLU A 238 9.00 -11.11 6.10
C GLU A 238 8.56 -11.48 7.52
N ASN A 239 9.44 -12.14 8.27
CA ASN A 239 9.25 -12.48 9.70
C ASN A 239 7.98 -13.28 10.05
N ALA A 240 7.40 -13.99 9.09
CA ALA A 240 6.19 -14.80 9.29
C ALA A 240 6.52 -16.29 9.52
N THR A 241 5.85 -16.92 10.49
CA THR A 241 5.89 -18.38 10.70
C THR A 241 4.67 -19.09 10.12
N SER A 242 3.56 -18.37 9.89
CA SER A 242 2.33 -18.89 9.28
C SER A 242 1.80 -17.97 8.18
N ARG A 243 0.96 -18.51 7.28
CA ARG A 243 0.35 -17.79 6.17
C ARG A 243 -1.00 -18.38 5.77
N LEU A 244 -1.92 -17.52 5.33
CA LEU A 244 -3.24 -17.86 4.83
C LEU A 244 -3.61 -16.93 3.67
N TRP A 245 -3.86 -17.51 2.52
CA TRP A 245 -4.43 -16.86 1.36
C TRP A 245 -5.95 -16.95 1.38
N MET A 246 -6.62 -15.85 1.06
CA MET A 246 -8.04 -15.82 0.77
C MET A 246 -8.22 -15.22 -0.62
N PHE A 247 -8.81 -15.97 -1.56
CA PHE A 247 -8.90 -15.52 -2.95
C PHE A 247 -10.13 -14.64 -3.24
N GLY A 248 -11.01 -14.44 -2.26
CA GLY A 248 -12.23 -13.63 -2.43
C GLY A 248 -13.39 -14.36 -3.12
N ASP A 249 -13.21 -15.61 -3.54
CA ASP A 249 -14.22 -16.48 -4.15
C ASP A 249 -14.70 -17.61 -3.21
N GLY A 250 -14.27 -17.57 -1.94
CA GLY A 250 -14.52 -18.60 -0.92
C GLY A 250 -13.42 -19.64 -0.80
N ASN A 251 -12.44 -19.68 -1.71
CA ASN A 251 -11.30 -20.59 -1.62
C ASN A 251 -10.14 -19.97 -0.83
N THR A 252 -9.33 -20.83 -0.20
CA THR A 252 -8.14 -20.46 0.59
C THR A 252 -6.95 -21.35 0.28
N SER A 253 -5.75 -20.94 0.71
CA SER A 253 -4.51 -21.73 0.58
C SER A 253 -3.48 -21.33 1.66
N ASP A 254 -2.60 -22.24 2.05
CA ASP A 254 -1.45 -22.00 2.94
C ASP A 254 -0.10 -22.11 2.21
N SER A 255 -0.12 -22.48 0.92
CA SER A 255 1.08 -22.57 0.08
C SER A 255 1.76 -21.20 -0.08
N PRO A 256 3.11 -21.11 -0.07
CA PRO A 256 3.85 -19.87 -0.29
C PRO A 256 3.75 -19.32 -1.72
N SER A 257 3.32 -20.11 -2.69
CA SER A 257 3.15 -19.65 -4.08
C SER A 257 1.98 -20.40 -4.74
N PRO A 258 0.74 -20.08 -4.37
CA PRO A 258 -0.42 -20.77 -4.91
C PRO A 258 -0.68 -20.36 -6.37
N LEU A 259 -1.21 -21.30 -7.14
CA LEU A 259 -1.82 -21.06 -8.44
C LEU A 259 -3.33 -21.20 -8.26
N HIS A 260 -4.07 -20.12 -8.45
CA HIS A 260 -5.53 -20.10 -8.28
C HIS A 260 -6.23 -19.78 -9.60
N THR A 261 -7.42 -20.33 -9.84
CA THR A 261 -8.19 -20.09 -11.07
C THR A 261 -9.57 -19.53 -10.75
N PHE A 262 -9.85 -18.34 -11.25
CA PHE A 262 -11.15 -17.68 -11.15
C PHE A 262 -12.03 -18.11 -12.33
N PHE A 263 -12.99 -18.99 -12.07
CA PHE A 263 -13.82 -19.61 -13.12
C PHE A 263 -14.90 -18.68 -13.69
N ASN A 264 -15.36 -17.72 -12.90
CA ASN A 264 -16.44 -16.82 -13.27
C ASN A 264 -15.91 -15.39 -13.45
N GLU A 265 -16.65 -14.58 -14.21
CA GLU A 265 -16.40 -13.14 -14.27
C GLU A 265 -16.67 -12.49 -12.90
N GLY A 266 -15.87 -11.48 -12.56
CA GLY A 266 -16.00 -10.79 -11.27
C GLY A 266 -14.75 -10.02 -10.87
N GLU A 267 -14.91 -9.20 -9.83
CA GLU A 267 -13.79 -8.59 -9.10
C GLU A 267 -13.56 -9.38 -7.80
N TYR A 268 -12.34 -9.89 -7.63
CA TYR A 268 -11.94 -10.71 -6.49
C TYR A 268 -10.88 -9.98 -5.68
N ILE A 269 -11.15 -9.74 -4.39
CA ILE A 269 -10.15 -9.19 -3.46
C ILE A 269 -9.36 -10.37 -2.90
N VAL A 270 -8.12 -10.52 -3.35
CA VAL A 270 -7.20 -11.53 -2.85
C VAL A 270 -6.43 -10.94 -1.69
N SER A 271 -6.49 -11.57 -0.52
CA SER A 271 -5.71 -11.21 0.66
C SER A 271 -4.72 -12.31 1.06
N LEU A 272 -3.56 -11.89 1.51
CA LEU A 272 -2.58 -12.72 2.20
C LEU A 272 -2.50 -12.24 3.65
N ILE A 273 -2.80 -13.12 4.59
CA ILE A 273 -2.63 -12.91 6.03
C ILE A 273 -1.42 -13.73 6.44
N VAL A 274 -0.44 -13.11 7.06
CA VAL A 274 0.73 -13.79 7.63
C VAL A 274 0.82 -13.51 9.11
N SER A 275 1.33 -14.46 9.88
CA SER A 275 1.51 -14.26 11.32
C SER A 275 2.79 -14.90 11.85
N ASN A 276 3.22 -14.42 13.01
CA ASN A 276 4.21 -15.06 13.84
C ASN A 276 3.73 -15.09 15.30
N GLU A 277 4.63 -15.44 16.23
CA GLU A 277 4.35 -15.45 17.66
C GLU A 277 4.02 -14.05 18.23
N ASN A 278 4.43 -12.98 17.53
CA ASN A 278 4.28 -11.59 17.96
C ASN A 278 2.98 -10.95 17.45
N ASP A 279 2.65 -11.08 16.16
CA ASP A 279 1.43 -10.50 15.57
C ASP A 279 1.08 -11.13 14.21
N SER A 280 0.10 -10.55 13.50
CA SER A 280 -0.25 -10.82 12.11
C SER A 280 -0.26 -9.53 11.28
N ASP A 281 0.04 -9.66 10.00
CA ASP A 281 -0.10 -8.57 9.03
C ASP A 281 -0.86 -9.08 7.80
N SER A 282 -1.48 -8.17 7.05
CA SER A 282 -2.23 -8.52 5.85
C SER A 282 -1.98 -7.58 4.69
N ALA A 283 -1.89 -8.15 3.49
CA ALA A 283 -1.83 -7.43 2.22
C ALA A 283 -2.97 -7.87 1.32
N SER A 284 -3.42 -7.02 0.39
CA SER A 284 -4.46 -7.38 -0.57
C SER A 284 -4.23 -6.77 -1.96
N VAL A 285 -4.78 -7.44 -2.99
CA VAL A 285 -4.82 -6.99 -4.39
C VAL A 285 -6.16 -7.37 -5.01
N THR A 286 -6.67 -6.53 -5.92
CA THR A 286 -7.89 -6.83 -6.68
C THR A 286 -7.53 -7.52 -8.00
N ILE A 287 -8.16 -8.68 -8.27
CA ILE A 287 -8.08 -9.41 -9.53
C ILE A 287 -9.39 -9.27 -10.29
N ARG A 288 -9.32 -8.93 -11.58
CA ARG A 288 -10.48 -8.73 -12.46
C ARG A 288 -10.58 -9.86 -13.48
N ALA A 289 -11.58 -10.72 -13.34
CA ALA A 289 -11.93 -11.72 -14.33
C ALA A 289 -13.04 -11.17 -15.24
N LEU A 290 -12.74 -10.99 -16.52
CA LEU A 290 -13.64 -10.47 -17.55
C LEU A 290 -14.39 -11.60 -18.26
N ASN A 291 -15.52 -11.26 -18.88
CA ASN A 291 -16.27 -12.21 -19.69
C ASN A 291 -15.55 -12.58 -21.00
N ALA A 292 -15.24 -13.85 -21.20
CA ALA A 292 -14.65 -14.35 -22.45
C ALA A 292 -15.58 -14.17 -23.68
N SER A 293 -16.89 -14.06 -23.48
CA SER A 293 -17.86 -13.83 -24.58
C SER A 293 -17.77 -12.44 -25.22
N ARG A 294 -17.00 -11.51 -24.65
CA ARG A 294 -16.76 -10.18 -25.23
C ARG A 294 -15.60 -10.13 -26.23
N GLN A 295 -15.00 -11.28 -26.59
CA GLN A 295 -13.76 -11.31 -27.39
C GLN A 295 -13.93 -11.43 -28.92
N SER A 296 -15.14 -11.38 -29.48
CA SER A 296 -15.30 -11.43 -30.94
C SER A 296 -16.20 -10.32 -31.47
N ASP A 297 -15.61 -9.16 -31.76
CA ASP A 297 -16.17 -8.34 -32.84
C ASP A 297 -15.82 -9.06 -34.16
N PRO A 298 -16.81 -9.41 -35.01
CA PRO A 298 -16.56 -10.09 -36.27
C PRO A 298 -15.64 -9.25 -37.16
N VAL A 299 -14.48 -9.80 -37.53
CA VAL A 299 -13.51 -9.12 -38.41
C VAL A 299 -13.96 -9.32 -39.86
N LEU A 300 -14.48 -8.25 -40.48
CA LEU A 300 -14.83 -8.25 -41.90
C LEU A 300 -13.59 -8.33 -42.80
N PRO A 301 -13.68 -8.93 -44.00
CA PRO A 301 -12.60 -8.91 -44.98
C PRO A 301 -12.39 -7.49 -45.51
N GLU A 302 -11.16 -7.17 -45.94
CA GLU A 302 -10.82 -5.91 -46.60
C GLU A 302 -10.34 -6.22 -48.02
N ALA A 303 -11.19 -5.98 -49.03
CA ALA A 303 -10.85 -6.26 -50.42
C ALA A 303 -9.88 -5.22 -50.98
N LYS A 304 -8.74 -5.66 -51.53
CA LYS A 304 -7.74 -4.77 -52.14
C LYS A 304 -7.11 -5.43 -53.36
N LEU A 305 -6.98 -4.67 -54.44
CA LEU A 305 -6.38 -5.15 -55.69
C LEU A 305 -5.37 -4.16 -56.24
N ILE A 306 -4.45 -4.67 -57.06
CA ILE A 306 -3.64 -3.88 -58.00
C ILE A 306 -3.63 -4.52 -59.38
N SER A 307 -3.29 -3.75 -60.40
CA SER A 307 -3.11 -4.21 -61.78
C SER A 307 -1.85 -3.61 -62.39
N ASN A 308 -1.26 -4.27 -63.39
CA ASN A 308 -0.08 -3.76 -64.08
C ASN A 308 -0.40 -2.64 -65.09
N ALA A 309 -1.66 -2.49 -65.49
CA ALA A 309 -2.14 -1.45 -66.41
C ALA A 309 -3.62 -1.17 -66.16
N THR A 310 -4.06 0.08 -66.37
CA THR A 310 -5.47 0.50 -66.31
C THR A 310 -6.06 0.85 -67.68
N GLY A 311 -5.30 0.62 -68.75
CA GLY A 311 -5.76 0.79 -70.11
C GLY A 311 -4.70 0.45 -71.16
N GLY A 312 -5.13 0.36 -72.41
CA GLY A 312 -4.29 -0.04 -73.54
C GLY A 312 -5.11 -0.31 -74.80
N ARG A 313 -4.53 -1.01 -75.78
CA ARG A 313 -5.20 -1.34 -77.05
C ARG A 313 -5.47 -2.84 -77.16
N VAL A 314 -6.51 -3.21 -77.90
CA VAL A 314 -6.83 -4.63 -78.16
C VAL A 314 -5.74 -5.33 -78.98
N PRO A 315 -5.41 -6.61 -78.69
CA PRO A 315 -5.78 -7.35 -77.48
C PRO A 315 -4.95 -6.88 -76.27
N LEU A 316 -5.62 -6.49 -75.18
CA LEU A 316 -4.95 -5.99 -73.97
C LEU A 316 -4.87 -7.10 -72.92
N VAL A 317 -3.65 -7.50 -72.56
CA VAL A 317 -3.39 -8.47 -71.49
C VAL A 317 -3.05 -7.72 -70.21
N ILE A 318 -3.81 -7.95 -69.13
CA ILE A 318 -3.60 -7.34 -67.81
C ILE A 318 -3.41 -8.43 -66.77
N LYS A 319 -2.41 -8.24 -65.91
CA LYS A 319 -2.18 -9.05 -64.71
C LYS A 319 -2.74 -8.30 -63.51
N PHE A 320 -3.55 -9.00 -62.73
CA PHE A 320 -4.09 -8.51 -61.47
C PHE A 320 -3.44 -9.25 -60.31
N VAL A 321 -3.38 -8.59 -59.15
CA VAL A 321 -2.89 -9.19 -57.91
C VAL A 321 -3.85 -8.84 -56.78
N ASP A 322 -4.26 -9.86 -56.04
CA ASP A 322 -5.03 -9.74 -54.80
C ASP A 322 -4.11 -9.32 -53.64
N LEU A 323 -4.52 -8.30 -52.89
CA LEU A 323 -3.89 -7.82 -51.66
C LEU A 323 -4.89 -7.77 -50.49
N SER A 324 -5.99 -8.52 -50.59
CA SER A 324 -7.07 -8.52 -49.60
C SER A 324 -6.59 -9.06 -48.25
N ARG A 325 -7.20 -8.56 -47.16
CA ARG A 325 -6.92 -9.00 -45.79
C ARG A 325 -8.13 -9.66 -45.19
N ASN A 326 -7.89 -10.57 -44.25
CA ASN A 326 -8.94 -11.26 -43.47
C ASN A 326 -9.97 -11.98 -44.36
N ALA A 327 -9.56 -12.50 -45.52
CA ALA A 327 -10.45 -13.20 -46.46
C ALA A 327 -10.04 -14.67 -46.61
N ASP A 328 -11.03 -15.57 -46.59
CA ASP A 328 -10.87 -17.00 -46.82
C ASP A 328 -11.02 -17.35 -48.31
N CYS A 329 -11.75 -16.52 -49.05
CA CYS A 329 -11.99 -16.70 -50.48
C CYS A 329 -12.03 -15.37 -51.23
N ILE A 330 -11.72 -15.43 -52.53
CA ILE A 330 -11.77 -14.30 -53.45
C ILE A 330 -12.46 -14.67 -54.76
N THR A 331 -13.08 -13.70 -55.41
CA THR A 331 -13.65 -13.85 -56.76
C THR A 331 -13.49 -12.57 -57.55
N TRP A 332 -12.83 -12.68 -58.70
CA TRP A 332 -12.70 -11.64 -59.71
C TRP A 332 -13.85 -11.68 -60.69
N SER A 333 -14.36 -10.52 -61.11
CA SER A 333 -15.20 -10.35 -62.29
C SER A 333 -14.59 -9.27 -63.19
N PHE A 334 -14.25 -9.59 -64.44
CA PHE A 334 -13.49 -8.69 -65.31
C PHE A 334 -14.35 -7.66 -66.07
N GLY A 335 -15.68 -7.66 -65.86
CA GLY A 335 -16.61 -6.76 -66.54
C GLY A 335 -16.98 -7.17 -67.98
N ASP A 336 -16.35 -8.21 -68.52
CA ASP A 336 -16.65 -8.80 -69.84
C ASP A 336 -17.45 -10.11 -69.76
N GLY A 337 -17.99 -10.41 -68.58
CA GLY A 337 -18.70 -11.64 -68.26
C GLY A 337 -17.80 -12.79 -67.77
N LYS A 338 -16.46 -12.67 -67.85
CA LYS A 338 -15.54 -13.69 -67.31
C LYS A 338 -15.20 -13.42 -65.84
N LYS A 339 -14.85 -14.51 -65.13
CA LYS A 339 -14.52 -14.51 -63.70
C LYS A 339 -13.26 -15.34 -63.43
N SER A 340 -12.64 -15.15 -62.27
CA SER A 340 -11.52 -15.98 -61.78
C SER A 340 -11.52 -16.07 -60.26
N CYS A 341 -11.00 -17.17 -59.69
CA CYS A 341 -10.75 -17.30 -58.26
C CYS A 341 -9.25 -17.36 -57.93
N CYS A 342 -8.38 -17.20 -58.92
CA CYS A 342 -6.94 -17.18 -58.71
C CYS A 342 -6.50 -15.85 -58.06
N PRO A 343 -5.57 -15.84 -57.09
CA PRO A 343 -5.02 -14.61 -56.49
C PRO A 343 -4.32 -13.68 -57.47
N GLU A 344 -3.70 -14.24 -58.52
CA GLU A 344 -2.98 -13.48 -59.55
C GLU A 344 -3.45 -13.86 -60.96
N PRO A 345 -4.66 -13.45 -61.40
CA PRO A 345 -5.15 -13.81 -62.72
C PRO A 345 -4.53 -12.93 -63.81
N GLU A 346 -4.22 -13.55 -64.94
CA GLU A 346 -3.93 -12.86 -66.20
C GLU A 346 -5.17 -12.92 -67.09
N HIS A 347 -5.69 -11.77 -67.52
CA HIS A 347 -6.90 -11.68 -68.34
C HIS A 347 -6.66 -10.86 -69.61
N THR A 348 -7.25 -11.31 -70.71
CA THR A 348 -7.11 -10.69 -72.04
C THR A 348 -8.44 -10.08 -72.50
N PHE A 349 -8.43 -8.76 -72.72
CA PHE A 349 -9.54 -8.02 -73.31
C PHE A 349 -9.39 -7.96 -74.84
N CYS A 350 -10.29 -8.64 -75.56
CA CYS A 350 -10.23 -8.76 -77.02
C CYS A 350 -11.02 -7.67 -77.76
N CYS A 351 -11.90 -6.94 -77.08
CA CYS A 351 -12.74 -5.91 -77.67
C CYS A 351 -12.47 -4.55 -77.02
N PRO A 352 -12.57 -3.45 -77.78
CA PRO A 352 -12.49 -2.11 -77.22
C PRO A 352 -13.72 -1.84 -76.34
N GLY A 353 -13.52 -1.17 -75.21
CA GLY A 353 -14.57 -0.89 -74.23
C GLY A 353 -14.01 -0.43 -72.89
N ASN A 354 -14.89 0.06 -72.03
CA ASN A 354 -14.58 0.33 -70.63
C ASN A 354 -15.10 -0.82 -69.79
N TYR A 355 -14.21 -1.50 -69.07
CA TYR A 355 -14.52 -2.65 -68.25
C TYR A 355 -14.32 -2.31 -66.77
N THR A 356 -15.31 -2.63 -65.93
CA THR A 356 -15.17 -2.53 -64.48
C THR A 356 -14.77 -3.89 -63.95
N VAL A 357 -13.53 -4.00 -63.49
CA VAL A 357 -13.00 -5.21 -62.85
C VAL A 357 -13.29 -5.11 -61.35
N SER A 358 -14.01 -6.09 -60.80
CA SER A 358 -14.29 -6.18 -59.36
C SER A 358 -13.60 -7.39 -58.73
N LEU A 359 -13.15 -7.21 -57.49
CA LEU A 359 -12.66 -8.26 -56.60
C LEU A 359 -13.56 -8.31 -55.37
N VAL A 360 -14.18 -9.47 -55.14
CA VAL A 360 -14.98 -9.75 -53.94
C VAL A 360 -14.15 -10.66 -53.04
N ALA A 361 -13.88 -10.22 -51.81
CA ALA A 361 -13.19 -10.98 -50.78
C ALA A 361 -14.20 -11.38 -49.68
N GLY A 362 -14.21 -12.64 -49.27
CA GLY A 362 -15.19 -13.18 -48.31
C GLY A 362 -14.56 -13.99 -47.20
N ASN A 363 -15.16 -13.96 -46.01
CA ASN A 363 -14.89 -14.86 -44.90
C ASN A 363 -16.21 -15.24 -44.21
N GLU A 364 -16.15 -16.03 -43.15
CA GLU A 364 -17.34 -16.43 -42.35
C GLU A 364 -18.13 -15.25 -41.76
N ASN A 365 -17.50 -14.07 -41.64
CA ASN A 365 -18.07 -12.87 -41.01
C ASN A 365 -18.67 -11.88 -42.03
N GLY A 366 -18.44 -12.05 -43.33
CA GLY A 366 -19.02 -11.20 -44.37
C GLY A 366 -18.19 -11.08 -45.65
N THR A 367 -18.50 -10.08 -46.47
CA THR A 367 -17.82 -9.82 -47.75
C THR A 367 -17.44 -8.36 -47.92
N SER A 368 -16.34 -8.11 -48.62
CA SER A 368 -15.87 -6.78 -49.04
C SER A 368 -15.58 -6.79 -50.53
N THR A 369 -15.81 -5.66 -51.20
CA THR A 369 -15.66 -5.55 -52.66
C THR A 369 -14.87 -4.31 -53.01
N THR A 370 -13.94 -4.44 -53.95
CA THR A 370 -13.20 -3.32 -54.55
C THR A 370 -13.22 -3.40 -56.07
N CYS A 371 -13.15 -2.26 -56.75
CA CYS A 371 -13.30 -2.17 -58.21
C CYS A 371 -12.24 -1.27 -58.84
N ILE A 372 -11.84 -1.59 -60.07
CA ILE A 372 -10.98 -0.74 -60.92
C ILE A 372 -11.54 -0.67 -62.34
N ALA A 373 -11.42 0.50 -62.98
CA ALA A 373 -11.83 0.69 -64.36
C ALA A 373 -10.65 0.43 -65.31
N ILE A 374 -10.90 -0.32 -66.39
CA ILE A 374 -9.95 -0.64 -67.46
C ILE A 374 -10.47 -0.07 -68.77
N SER A 375 -9.70 0.80 -69.42
CA SER A 375 -10.05 1.38 -70.72
C SER A 375 -9.29 0.72 -71.87
N VAL A 376 -10.01 0.01 -72.74
CA VAL A 376 -9.45 -0.71 -73.88
C VAL A 376 -9.82 -0.01 -75.19
N LEU A 377 -8.81 0.43 -75.93
CA LEU A 377 -8.95 1.18 -77.18
C LEU A 377 -8.77 0.27 -78.40
N LYS A 378 -9.27 0.72 -79.56
CA LYS A 378 -9.04 0.05 -80.85
C LYS A 378 -7.58 0.14 -81.27
N ASN A 379 -7.11 -0.84 -82.05
CA ASN A 379 -5.79 -0.79 -82.66
C ASN A 379 -5.81 0.19 -83.86
N GLU A 380 -4.76 1.01 -84.04
CA GLU A 380 -4.78 2.10 -85.05
C GLU A 380 -4.59 1.63 -86.49
N THR A 381 -4.38 0.34 -86.72
CA THR A 381 -4.27 -0.23 -88.07
C THR A 381 -5.61 -0.35 -88.80
N ASP A 382 -6.74 -0.10 -88.13
CA ASP A 382 -8.08 -0.10 -88.73
C ASP A 382 -8.62 1.32 -89.04
N MET A 383 -7.85 2.38 -88.78
CA MET A 383 -8.28 3.77 -89.02
C MET A 383 -7.73 4.43 -90.29
N ASN A 384 -7.04 3.70 -91.18
CA ASN A 384 -6.46 4.28 -92.40
C ASN A 384 -7.08 3.83 -93.74
N THR A 385 -8.38 3.54 -93.74
CA THR A 385 -9.18 3.51 -94.98
C THR A 385 -10.55 4.12 -94.75
N LYS A 386 -10.58 5.45 -94.66
CA LYS A 386 -11.67 6.32 -95.17
C LYS A 386 -11.24 7.78 -95.02
N GLU A 387 -10.74 8.30 -96.15
CA GLU A 387 -10.88 9.66 -96.68
C GLU A 387 -11.11 10.76 -95.64
N ASN A 388 -10.13 11.64 -95.39
CA ASN A 388 -9.88 12.81 -96.24
C ASN A 388 -11.16 13.31 -96.91
N LEU A 389 -11.93 14.13 -96.21
CA LEU A 389 -12.61 15.30 -96.78
C LEU A 389 -12.99 16.26 -95.65
N GLU A 390 -12.51 17.47 -95.86
CA GLU A 390 -12.60 18.72 -95.12
C GLU A 390 -13.99 19.07 -94.59
N GLY A 391 -14.01 19.74 -93.43
CA GLY A 391 -14.59 21.09 -93.37
C GLY A 391 -16.06 21.24 -92.96
N GLU A 392 -16.23 22.06 -91.93
CA GLU A 392 -17.41 22.87 -91.58
C GLU A 392 -18.49 22.31 -90.65
N GLU A 393 -18.98 23.26 -89.86
CA GLU A 393 -19.58 23.14 -88.55
C GLU A 393 -21.09 22.82 -88.55
N ALA A 394 -21.48 22.32 -87.38
CA ALA A 394 -22.74 22.56 -86.68
C ALA A 394 -23.97 21.69 -86.97
N SER A 395 -24.43 21.10 -85.85
CA SER A 395 -25.84 20.93 -85.45
C SER A 395 -26.63 19.74 -86.02
N GLY A 396 -27.02 18.82 -85.11
CA GLY A 396 -28.32 18.14 -85.19
C GLY A 396 -28.29 16.61 -85.15
N THR A 397 -28.52 16.07 -83.96
CA THR A 397 -29.23 14.81 -83.61
C THR A 397 -29.71 13.87 -84.73
N GLU A 398 -29.31 12.60 -84.67
CA GLU A 398 -30.16 11.44 -84.32
C GLU A 398 -29.51 10.10 -84.73
N ASN A 399 -29.32 9.24 -83.72
CA ASN A 399 -29.70 7.82 -83.63
C ASN A 399 -29.54 6.83 -84.81
N LYS A 400 -29.16 5.59 -84.42
CA LYS A 400 -29.10 4.31 -85.16
C LYS A 400 -27.82 4.12 -85.99
N GLY A 401 -26.93 3.17 -85.71
CA GLY A 401 -27.13 1.87 -85.10
C GLY A 401 -27.82 0.92 -86.08
N LEU A 402 -27.07 0.33 -87.02
CA LEU A 402 -27.17 -1.08 -87.45
C LEU A 402 -26.27 -1.36 -88.66
N ILE A 403 -25.53 -2.49 -88.60
CA ILE A 403 -25.41 -3.59 -89.58
C ILE A 403 -24.26 -4.47 -89.05
N GLY A 404 -24.55 -5.55 -88.32
CA GLY A 404 -24.54 -6.95 -88.79
C GLY A 404 -23.54 -7.73 -87.92
N CYS A 405 -23.83 -8.84 -87.24
CA CYS A 405 -24.54 -10.05 -87.68
C CYS A 405 -25.25 -10.80 -86.52
N ILE A 406 -26.58 -10.98 -86.63
CA ILE A 406 -27.36 -12.25 -86.75
C ILE A 406 -26.53 -13.57 -86.69
N THR A 407 -26.86 -14.73 -86.08
CA THR A 407 -27.99 -15.32 -85.31
C THR A 407 -27.61 -16.80 -84.97
N ARG A 408 -28.08 -17.41 -83.87
CA ARG A 408 -28.85 -18.71 -83.80
C ARG A 408 -28.76 -19.56 -82.50
N TYR A 409 -29.97 -20.02 -82.10
CA TYR A 409 -30.40 -21.28 -81.43
C TYR A 409 -30.25 -21.41 -79.89
N ILE A 410 -31.34 -21.27 -79.12
CA ILE A 410 -32.35 -22.27 -78.65
C ILE A 410 -31.74 -23.32 -77.68
N GLY A 411 -32.26 -23.57 -76.47
CA GLY A 411 -33.56 -23.24 -75.87
C GLY A 411 -33.59 -23.46 -74.35
N GLY A 412 -34.57 -22.85 -73.67
CA GLY A 412 -35.60 -23.54 -72.87
C GLY A 412 -35.13 -23.73 -71.41
N THR A 413 -35.88 -23.45 -70.35
CA THR A 413 -37.32 -23.27 -70.08
C THR A 413 -37.46 -22.69 -68.67
N SER A 414 -38.51 -21.86 -68.45
CA SER A 414 -39.44 -21.79 -67.28
C SER A 414 -38.86 -21.71 -65.84
N ASP A 415 -39.38 -21.01 -64.84
CA ASP A 415 -40.65 -20.37 -64.44
C ASP A 415 -40.23 -19.28 -63.39
N GLU A 416 -40.72 -18.05 -63.42
CA GLU A 416 -41.98 -17.54 -62.83
C GLU A 416 -41.90 -17.18 -61.32
N VAL A 417 -42.55 -16.06 -60.98
CA VAL A 417 -43.15 -15.67 -59.68
C VAL A 417 -42.45 -14.59 -58.80
N GLN A 418 -43.06 -13.39 -58.89
CA GLN A 418 -43.50 -12.42 -57.85
C GLN A 418 -42.51 -11.78 -56.88
N ASP A 419 -42.77 -10.61 -56.30
CA ASP A 419 -43.52 -9.38 -56.60
C ASP A 419 -43.25 -8.47 -55.38
N ASP A 420 -43.54 -7.18 -55.56
CA ASP A 420 -43.95 -6.22 -54.53
C ASP A 420 -42.92 -5.62 -53.55
N ASN A 421 -42.73 -4.30 -53.76
CA ASN A 421 -43.09 -3.18 -52.87
C ASN A 421 -42.52 -3.20 -51.43
N GLU A 422 -42.10 -2.08 -50.84
CA GLU A 422 -42.78 -0.80 -50.81
C GLU A 422 -41.84 0.29 -50.27
N VAL A 423 -42.07 1.50 -50.75
CA VAL A 423 -41.47 2.77 -50.33
C VAL A 423 -42.04 3.19 -48.98
N GLN A 424 -41.24 3.83 -48.13
CA GLN A 424 -41.72 4.99 -47.37
C GLN A 424 -40.59 5.98 -47.08
N ASP A 425 -40.83 7.18 -47.55
CA ASP A 425 -40.12 8.45 -47.39
C ASP A 425 -40.90 9.29 -46.37
N GLU A 426 -40.20 10.11 -45.57
CA GLU A 426 -40.66 11.35 -44.92
C GLU A 426 -39.53 11.82 -43.96
N SER A 427 -38.69 12.74 -44.41
CA SER A 427 -38.75 14.22 -44.24
C SER A 427 -38.15 14.73 -42.92
N ILE A 428 -36.99 15.41 -42.97
CA ILE A 428 -36.81 16.89 -42.80
C ILE A 428 -36.86 17.28 -41.30
N ASP A 429 -35.79 17.80 -40.66
CA ASP A 429 -35.31 19.18 -40.83
C ASP A 429 -33.84 19.39 -40.43
N ALA A 430 -33.25 20.41 -41.04
CA ALA A 430 -31.88 20.87 -40.89
C ALA A 430 -31.77 22.09 -39.96
N GLU A 431 -30.62 22.27 -39.32
CA GLU A 431 -29.88 23.54 -39.15
C GLU A 431 -28.49 23.18 -38.58
N ALA A 432 -27.44 23.09 -39.41
CA ALA A 432 -26.55 24.17 -39.86
C ALA A 432 -25.76 24.78 -38.68
N THR A 433 -24.46 24.64 -38.51
CA THR A 433 -23.29 25.06 -39.33
C THR A 433 -22.06 24.75 -38.43
N GLY A 434 -20.81 24.59 -38.84
CA GLY A 434 -20.07 24.83 -40.07
C GLY A 434 -18.58 24.57 -39.74
N ASN A 435 -17.91 23.90 -40.67
CA ASN A 435 -16.51 23.45 -40.65
C ASN A 435 -15.46 24.54 -40.36
N SER A 436 -14.28 24.14 -39.85
CA SER A 436 -13.03 24.06 -40.63
C SER A 436 -11.74 24.00 -39.76
N GLU A 437 -10.94 22.96 -40.01
CA GLU A 437 -9.48 22.86 -39.76
C GLU A 437 -8.69 23.84 -40.70
N PRO A 438 -7.33 24.00 -40.69
CA PRO A 438 -6.25 23.26 -40.00
C PRO A 438 -5.07 24.10 -39.42
N GLU A 439 -4.15 23.39 -38.75
CA GLU A 439 -2.68 23.55 -38.59
C GLU A 439 -2.00 24.94 -38.60
N ASN A 440 -1.23 25.24 -37.53
CA ASN A 440 0.16 25.71 -37.72
C ASN A 440 1.07 25.53 -36.49
N GLU A 441 2.12 24.74 -36.72
CA GLU A 441 3.21 24.39 -35.83
C GLU A 441 4.25 25.52 -35.82
N SER A 442 4.10 26.51 -34.93
CA SER A 442 5.15 27.53 -34.65
C SER A 442 5.03 28.24 -33.28
N LYS A 443 4.22 27.71 -32.35
CA LYS A 443 3.97 28.36 -31.04
C LYS A 443 4.56 27.64 -29.81
N ARG A 444 5.57 26.79 -29.98
CA ARG A 444 6.18 26.02 -28.88
C ARG A 444 7.61 26.42 -28.52
N ILE A 445 7.96 27.71 -28.57
CA ILE A 445 9.23 28.21 -27.98
C ILE A 445 9.05 29.47 -27.09
N ILE A 446 7.91 30.17 -27.12
CA ILE A 446 7.74 31.42 -26.36
C ILE A 446 7.01 31.24 -25.00
N GLN A 447 6.36 30.10 -24.75
CA GLN A 447 5.66 29.85 -23.48
C GLN A 447 6.56 29.38 -22.32
N GLY A 448 7.87 29.22 -22.53
CA GLY A 448 8.82 28.67 -21.54
C GLY A 448 9.61 29.69 -20.72
N ILE A 449 9.55 30.98 -21.08
CA ILE A 449 10.41 32.01 -20.46
C ILE A 449 9.64 32.89 -19.46
N ILE A 450 8.31 32.98 -19.56
CA ILE A 450 7.51 33.87 -18.71
C ILE A 450 7.25 33.28 -17.30
N HIS A 451 7.21 31.96 -17.13
CA HIS A 451 6.91 31.34 -15.83
C HIS A 451 8.08 31.26 -14.83
N LYS A 452 9.32 31.57 -15.24
CA LYS A 452 10.48 31.51 -14.32
C LYS A 452 10.69 32.82 -13.54
N GLY A 453 10.31 33.96 -14.11
CA GLY A 453 10.45 35.27 -13.46
C GLY A 453 9.43 35.50 -12.34
N GLU A 454 8.18 35.06 -12.54
CA GLU A 454 7.13 35.16 -11.53
C GLU A 454 7.38 34.23 -10.33
N LEU A 455 7.93 33.03 -10.57
CA LEU A 455 8.26 32.08 -9.51
C LEU A 455 9.41 32.56 -8.61
N GLU A 456 10.45 33.19 -9.17
CA GLU A 456 11.56 33.75 -8.39
C GLU A 456 11.15 35.05 -7.64
N SER A 457 10.24 35.84 -8.20
CA SER A 457 9.62 36.97 -7.52
C SER A 457 8.79 36.53 -6.30
N ILE A 458 7.97 35.48 -6.45
CA ILE A 458 7.17 34.90 -5.37
C ILE A 458 8.07 34.29 -4.28
N LYS A 459 9.14 33.57 -4.65
CA LYS A 459 10.11 33.05 -3.67
C LYS A 459 10.79 34.17 -2.88
N SER A 460 11.20 35.24 -3.55
CA SER A 460 11.82 36.40 -2.89
C SER A 460 10.86 37.10 -1.92
N SER A 461 9.60 37.29 -2.31
CA SER A 461 8.57 37.84 -1.44
C SER A 461 8.26 36.93 -0.24
N VAL A 462 8.20 35.62 -0.42
CA VAL A 462 7.97 34.66 0.68
C VAL A 462 9.14 34.64 1.67
N VAL A 463 10.38 34.72 1.18
CA VAL A 463 11.58 34.81 2.04
C VAL A 463 11.60 36.13 2.82
N SER A 464 11.32 37.25 2.16
CA SER A 464 11.22 38.56 2.81
C SER A 464 10.12 38.60 3.89
N THR A 465 8.97 37.98 3.62
CA THR A 465 7.87 37.90 4.58
C THR A 465 8.23 37.02 5.77
N LYS A 466 8.92 35.89 5.53
CA LYS A 466 9.45 35.00 6.58
C LYS A 466 10.45 35.72 7.47
N ASP A 467 11.39 36.46 6.89
CA ASP A 467 12.43 37.17 7.65
C ASP A 467 11.83 38.33 8.46
N SER A 468 10.82 39.02 7.94
CA SER A 468 10.07 40.05 8.68
C SER A 468 9.29 39.47 9.86
N VAL A 469 8.68 38.29 9.71
CA VAL A 469 7.96 37.61 10.80
C VAL A 469 8.94 37.10 11.86
N VAL A 470 10.08 36.52 11.45
CA VAL A 470 11.14 36.07 12.37
C VAL A 470 11.73 37.24 13.15
N SER A 471 11.96 38.39 12.50
CA SER A 471 12.44 39.61 13.17
C SER A 471 11.43 40.17 14.18
N ALA A 472 10.14 40.19 13.82
CA ALA A 472 9.08 40.65 14.73
C ALA A 472 8.89 39.72 15.95
N VAL A 473 9.00 38.41 15.75
CA VAL A 473 8.96 37.42 16.85
C VAL A 473 10.21 37.55 17.72
N SER A 474 11.39 37.72 17.12
CA SER A 474 12.66 37.87 17.86
C SER A 474 12.69 39.15 18.70
N SER A 475 12.20 40.29 18.18
CA SER A 475 12.15 41.53 18.95
C SER A 475 11.18 41.44 20.11
N LYS A 476 10.01 40.81 19.90
CA LYS A 476 8.99 40.62 20.94
C LYS A 476 9.46 39.67 22.05
N VAL A 477 10.13 38.58 21.68
CA VAL A 477 10.78 37.65 22.63
C VAL A 477 11.90 38.36 23.40
N HIS A 478 12.72 39.20 22.75
CA HIS A 478 13.79 39.94 23.42
C HIS A 478 13.25 40.94 24.44
N THR A 479 12.20 41.69 24.11
CA THR A 479 11.59 42.68 25.02
C THR A 479 10.89 42.05 26.23
N GLU A 480 10.36 40.83 26.11
CA GLU A 480 9.63 40.16 27.20
C GLU A 480 10.52 39.25 28.07
N THR A 481 11.66 38.77 27.55
CA THR A 481 12.49 37.75 28.23
C THR A 481 13.98 38.11 28.38
N GLY A 482 14.46 39.16 27.71
CA GLY A 482 15.88 39.53 27.69
C GLY A 482 16.79 38.60 26.86
N ILE A 483 16.21 37.64 26.12
CA ILE A 483 16.92 36.65 25.32
C ILE A 483 17.03 37.15 23.87
N SER A 484 18.23 37.18 23.27
CA SER A 484 18.43 37.56 21.86
C SER A 484 18.89 36.37 21.01
N LEU A 485 18.46 36.35 19.75
CA LEU A 485 18.96 35.44 18.71
C LEU A 485 20.13 36.11 17.97
N GLU A 486 21.30 35.45 17.93
CA GLU A 486 22.40 35.79 17.03
C GLU A 486 22.63 34.59 16.10
N ASN A 487 22.58 34.80 14.78
CA ASN A 487 22.84 33.79 13.74
C ASN A 487 22.13 32.43 13.96
N GLY A 488 20.83 32.47 14.29
CA GLY A 488 20.00 31.26 14.37
C GLY A 488 20.29 30.32 15.54
N THR A 489 21.15 30.73 16.49
CA THR A 489 21.49 29.90 17.67
C THR A 489 21.16 30.67 18.96
N LEU A 490 20.37 30.07 19.84
CA LEU A 490 20.02 30.63 21.14
C LEU A 490 21.26 30.61 22.06
N ARG A 491 21.71 31.78 22.54
CA ARG A 491 22.78 31.91 23.55
C ARG A 491 22.33 31.43 24.94
N VAL A 492 21.92 30.17 25.07
CA VAL A 492 21.49 29.61 26.37
C VAL A 492 22.67 29.06 27.19
N GLN A 493 23.84 28.87 26.57
CA GLN A 493 24.99 28.28 27.27
C GLN A 493 25.73 29.23 28.21
N LYS A 494 25.97 30.50 27.82
CA LYS A 494 26.70 31.49 28.65
C LYS A 494 25.89 32.04 29.84
N SER A 495 24.55 32.00 29.78
CA SER A 495 23.68 32.57 30.82
C SER A 495 23.46 31.60 31.99
N ILE A 496 23.42 30.29 31.71
CA ILE A 496 23.25 29.25 32.73
C ILE A 496 24.53 29.09 33.58
N GLU A 497 25.71 29.15 32.95
CA GLU A 497 26.99 29.09 33.66
C GLU A 497 27.18 30.28 34.61
N GLY A 498 26.84 31.50 34.17
CA GLY A 498 26.87 32.69 35.02
C GLY A 498 25.81 32.72 36.12
N PHE A 499 24.69 32.01 35.96
CA PHE A 499 23.64 31.90 36.98
C PHE A 499 24.01 30.91 38.09
N ILE A 500 24.62 29.78 37.73
CA ILE A 500 25.10 28.74 38.66
C ILE A 500 26.25 29.27 39.52
N ASP A 501 27.21 30.01 38.92
CA ASP A 501 28.37 30.54 39.66
C ASP A 501 27.98 31.63 40.69
N ASN A 502 26.86 32.33 40.50
CA ASN A 502 26.39 33.39 41.40
C ASN A 502 25.43 32.92 42.51
N HIS A 503 24.88 31.70 42.44
CA HIS A 503 23.83 31.22 43.35
C HIS A 503 24.16 29.89 44.07
N ALA A 504 25.35 29.31 43.86
CA ALA A 504 25.78 28.10 44.55
C ALA A 504 26.34 28.41 45.96
N PRO A 505 25.88 27.72 47.03
CA PRO A 505 26.43 27.89 48.39
C PRO A 505 27.88 27.40 48.48
N GLU A 506 28.72 28.01 49.33
CA GLU A 506 30.17 27.75 49.38
C GLU A 506 30.58 26.29 49.60
N SER A 507 29.70 25.46 50.15
CA SER A 507 29.91 24.02 50.36
C SER A 507 29.89 23.17 49.08
N SER A 508 29.41 23.68 47.93
CA SER A 508 29.26 22.90 46.69
C SER A 508 30.33 23.17 45.63
N LYS A 509 31.33 24.04 45.92
CA LYS A 509 32.41 24.38 44.98
C LYS A 509 33.27 23.16 44.56
N ASN A 510 33.44 22.17 45.44
CA ASN A 510 34.22 20.96 45.13
C ASN A 510 33.47 19.92 44.26
N SER A 511 32.14 19.96 44.21
CA SER A 511 31.29 19.08 43.39
C SER A 511 30.89 19.67 42.04
N LEU A 512 31.25 20.94 41.80
CA LEU A 512 30.86 21.70 40.62
C LEU A 512 31.40 21.12 39.28
N PRO A 513 32.62 20.56 39.20
CA PRO A 513 33.11 19.93 37.97
C PRO A 513 32.33 18.66 37.59
N GLU A 514 31.83 17.93 38.59
CA GLU A 514 31.16 16.63 38.42
C GLU A 514 29.67 16.78 38.06
N MET A 515 29.02 17.82 38.61
CA MET A 515 27.70 18.26 38.14
C MET A 515 27.73 18.77 36.69
N LYS A 516 28.78 19.54 36.31
CA LYS A 516 28.96 20.00 34.92
C LYS A 516 29.09 18.83 33.94
N LYS A 517 29.74 17.74 34.34
CA LYS A 517 29.88 16.49 33.55
C LYS A 517 28.58 15.70 33.40
N ARG A 518 27.73 15.68 34.43
CA ARG A 518 26.43 14.97 34.44
C ARG A 518 25.34 15.67 33.63
N ILE A 519 25.39 16.99 33.51
CA ILE A 519 24.34 17.79 32.83
C ILE A 519 24.66 18.00 31.34
N ALA A 520 25.94 18.00 30.95
CA ALA A 520 26.38 18.22 29.56
C ALA A 520 25.70 17.32 28.49
N PRO A 521 25.36 16.04 28.75
CA PRO A 521 24.67 15.19 27.77
C PRO A 521 23.20 15.55 27.54
N TRP A 522 22.57 16.28 28.47
CA TRP A 522 21.14 16.62 28.43
C TRP A 522 20.83 17.95 27.73
N VAL A 523 21.86 18.71 27.36
CA VAL A 523 21.73 20.06 26.78
C VAL A 523 21.15 20.08 25.35
N PRO A 524 21.39 19.08 24.46
CA PRO A 524 20.79 19.11 23.12
C PRO A 524 19.31 18.66 23.07
N SER A 525 18.83 17.90 24.06
CA SER A 525 17.58 17.13 23.94
C SER A 525 16.35 17.78 24.59
N PHE A 526 16.49 18.90 25.31
CA PHE A 526 15.44 19.42 26.20
C PHE A 526 14.94 20.85 25.90
N LEU A 527 15.11 21.34 24.67
CA LEU A 527 14.67 22.70 24.30
C LEU A 527 13.56 22.70 23.24
N GLY A 528 12.41 22.10 23.59
CA GLY A 528 11.11 22.53 23.08
C GLY A 528 10.50 23.57 24.01
N LEU A 529 9.73 24.54 23.48
CA LEU A 529 9.03 25.62 24.21
C LEU A 529 8.29 25.18 25.50
N ALA A 530 7.89 23.90 25.58
CA ALA A 530 7.25 23.31 26.76
C ALA A 530 8.19 23.15 27.97
N GLY A 531 9.48 22.86 27.78
CA GLY A 531 10.44 22.66 28.87
C GLY A 531 10.78 23.94 29.63
N VAL A 532 10.83 25.07 28.91
CA VAL A 532 11.08 26.39 29.51
C VAL A 532 9.87 26.87 30.33
N ALA A 533 8.65 26.61 29.86
CA ALA A 533 7.43 26.90 30.61
C ALA A 533 7.32 26.06 31.90
N PHE A 534 7.78 24.81 31.87
CA PHE A 534 7.79 23.92 33.03
C PHE A 534 8.80 24.36 34.11
N MET A 535 10.01 24.75 33.70
CA MET A 535 11.03 25.29 34.62
C MET A 535 10.61 26.63 35.26
N VAL A 536 9.98 27.52 34.49
CA VAL A 536 9.45 28.79 35.02
C VAL A 536 8.25 28.56 35.96
N SER A 537 7.45 27.51 35.73
CA SER A 537 6.36 27.09 36.61
C SER A 537 6.87 26.49 37.94
N MET A 538 7.91 25.63 37.87
CA MET A 538 8.60 25.07 39.04
C MET A 538 9.23 26.16 39.92
N LEU A 539 9.89 27.15 39.31
CA LEU A 539 10.53 28.26 40.05
C LEU A 539 9.52 29.27 40.62
N LYS A 540 8.35 29.48 39.98
CA LYS A 540 7.25 30.28 40.56
C LYS A 540 6.56 29.56 41.72
N ARG A 541 6.48 28.22 41.70
CA ARG A 541 5.91 27.42 42.81
C ARG A 541 6.84 27.32 44.02
N GLY A 542 8.16 27.31 43.82
CA GLY A 542 9.14 27.33 44.91
C GLY A 542 9.17 28.61 45.74
N ARG A 543 8.54 29.70 45.28
CA ARG A 543 8.50 30.99 46.00
C ARG A 543 7.29 31.18 46.92
N ARG A 544 6.35 30.22 46.97
CA ARG A 544 5.15 30.27 47.83
C ARG A 544 5.16 29.32 49.03
N SER A 545 6.26 28.59 49.26
CA SER A 545 6.43 27.76 50.47
C SER A 545 7.78 28.04 51.12
N ARG A 546 7.88 29.23 51.71
CA ARG A 546 8.73 29.58 52.88
C ARG A 546 8.61 31.07 53.20
N LYS A 547 7.40 31.46 53.61
CA LYS A 547 7.09 32.32 54.76
C LYS A 547 5.58 32.43 54.87
#